data_AF-A0A1V4CJL0-F1
#
_entry.id   AF-A0A1V4CJL0-F1
#
_cell.length_a   1.000
_cell.length_b   1.000
_cell.length_c   1.000
_cell.angle_alpha   90.00
_cell.angle_beta   90.00
_cell.angle_gamma   90.00
#
_symmetry.space_group_name_H-M   'P 1'
#
loop_
_entity.id
_entity.type
_entity.pdbx_description
1 polymer ?
#
loop_
_entity_poly.entity_id
_entity_poly.type
_entity_poly.pdbx_seq_one_letter_code
_entity_poly.pdbx_strand_id
1 'polypeptide(L)'
;MELMLKLLTGGAGSLAAYLAAHVLLCLLPAFFIAGAMAALIPKASITRWLGRSTPAYVSYPAAAAAGSLLAVCSCTIVPLFAGIYRKGAGIGPAMTFLFFAPAGNIMALAYTGSILGPEFAVARVVFCLMFGIGIGILMALVFWRDDASHDAQTDTLFAAQASIAPAALGVLLSLVALLIAGTLKLWPLTTTVGTFTLPLPWAMAWQDTLFGWVPFDAAKGEEGVSFQGSVLIGLLLLISATAWKGMEDIIEGANHWTWVALGLAATTLLVAALRLTPVPDGLEIALTGRAFGVALSLGAVWFYARQLPADDWRSWLWEAWRFVKQIFLVLVIGVFVVGMVRQLIRPEWIESLAGSNTVLANLVAVGFGVFMYFPTLVEVPVARMFLDLGMHPGPLLAYLMADPELSLQSMLMVAAVIGRTKTAAYVGWVAVFSVCAGLIFGAWVDGAGWTSLALPLGLCLAGLAVALAWLRRRQRQVVTA
;
A
#
# COMPACT_ATOMS: atom_id res chain seq x y z
N MET A 1 -20.52 24.91 14.84
CA MET A 1 -20.29 23.81 15.81
C MET A 1 -20.66 22.46 15.22
N GLU A 2 -21.86 22.30 14.63
CA GLU A 2 -22.29 21.04 13.99
C GLU A 2 -21.38 20.55 12.86
N LEU A 3 -20.92 21.45 11.97
CA LEU A 3 -19.98 21.07 10.91
C LEU A 3 -18.66 20.53 11.48
N MET A 4 -18.10 21.18 12.50
CA MET A 4 -16.86 20.75 13.13
C MET A 4 -17.01 19.40 13.84
N LEU A 5 -18.13 19.20 14.55
CA LEU A 5 -18.45 17.90 15.16
C LEU A 5 -18.59 16.82 14.08
N LYS A 6 -19.33 17.09 13.00
CA LYS A 6 -19.50 16.16 11.87
C LYS A 6 -18.17 15.78 11.22
N LEU A 7 -17.27 16.75 11.04
CA LEU A 7 -15.93 16.51 10.50
C LEU A 7 -15.12 15.63 11.46
N LEU A 8 -15.07 15.97 12.76
CA LEU A 8 -14.33 15.21 13.77
C LEU A 8 -14.87 13.78 13.93
N THR A 9 -16.20 13.60 13.92
CA THR A 9 -16.81 12.26 13.98
C THR A 9 -16.55 11.46 12.70
N GLY A 10 -16.55 12.10 11.53
CA GLY A 10 -16.17 11.47 10.27
C GLY A 10 -14.71 11.01 10.25
N GLY A 11 -13.79 11.85 10.74
CA GLY A 11 -12.39 11.50 10.92
C GLY A 11 -12.18 10.33 11.89
N ALA A 12 -12.82 10.39 13.06
CA ALA A 12 -12.74 9.33 14.06
C ALA A 12 -13.37 8.01 13.58
N GLY A 13 -14.51 8.08 12.90
CA GLY A 13 -15.18 6.92 12.31
C GLY A 13 -14.35 6.25 11.22
N SER A 14 -13.74 7.03 10.33
CA SER A 14 -12.83 6.50 9.30
C SER A 14 -11.60 5.83 9.91
N LEU A 15 -11.00 6.44 10.95
CA LEU A 15 -9.88 5.84 11.66
C LEU A 15 -10.28 4.54 12.37
N ALA A 16 -11.43 4.53 13.05
CA ALA A 16 -11.95 3.34 13.72
C ALA A 16 -12.23 2.23 12.71
N ALA A 17 -12.89 2.52 11.60
CA ALA A 17 -13.13 1.58 10.51
C ALA A 17 -11.81 1.04 9.94
N TYR A 18 -10.82 1.90 9.70
CA TYR A 18 -9.51 1.51 9.19
C TYR A 18 -8.75 0.57 10.14
N LEU A 19 -8.80 0.83 11.46
CA LEU A 19 -8.19 -0.02 12.49
C LEU A 19 -8.97 -1.32 12.72
N ALA A 20 -10.28 -1.28 12.53
CA ALA A 20 -11.19 -2.43 12.64
C ALA A 20 -11.14 -3.36 11.41
N ALA A 21 -10.76 -2.82 10.26
CA ALA A 21 -10.78 -3.54 9.00
C ALA A 21 -9.63 -4.57 8.89
N HIS A 22 -9.74 -5.39 7.85
CA HIS A 22 -8.74 -6.38 7.44
C HIS A 22 -7.33 -5.81 7.18
N VAL A 23 -7.16 -4.48 7.21
CA VAL A 23 -5.88 -3.79 7.05
C VAL A 23 -4.83 -4.35 8.02
N LEU A 24 -5.23 -4.82 9.19
CA LEU A 24 -4.36 -5.49 10.15
C LEU A 24 -3.64 -6.73 9.62
N LEU A 25 -4.34 -7.57 8.87
CA LEU A 25 -3.77 -8.76 8.24
C LEU A 25 -2.71 -8.41 7.20
N CYS A 26 -2.71 -7.19 6.70
CA CYS A 26 -1.77 -6.72 5.69
C CYS A 26 -0.64 -5.91 6.34
N LEU A 27 -0.99 -4.94 7.17
CA LEU A 27 -0.10 -3.93 7.74
C LEU A 27 0.88 -4.54 8.74
N LEU A 28 0.41 -5.41 9.63
CA LEU A 28 1.27 -6.00 10.64
C LEU A 28 2.33 -6.92 10.03
N PRO A 29 2.01 -7.88 9.12
CA PRO A 29 3.02 -8.62 8.40
C PRO A 29 3.94 -7.74 7.56
N ALA A 30 3.42 -6.67 6.93
CA ALA A 30 4.25 -5.76 6.13
C ALA A 30 5.35 -5.07 6.96
N PHE A 31 5.09 -4.66 8.21
CA PHE A 31 6.14 -4.13 9.09
C PHE A 31 7.19 -5.18 9.44
N PHE A 32 6.77 -6.42 9.72
CA PHE A 32 7.70 -7.51 9.95
C PHE A 32 8.52 -7.85 8.70
N ILE A 33 7.91 -7.86 7.51
CA ILE A 33 8.64 -8.06 6.25
C ILE A 33 9.63 -6.91 6.02
N ALA A 34 9.21 -5.66 6.18
CA ALA A 34 10.08 -4.49 6.04
C ALA A 34 11.30 -4.58 6.98
N GLY A 35 11.07 -4.95 8.25
CA GLY A 35 12.14 -5.21 9.21
C GLY A 35 13.04 -6.37 8.78
N ALA A 36 12.47 -7.48 8.29
CA ALA A 36 13.23 -8.65 7.86
C ALA A 36 14.09 -8.31 6.63
N MET A 37 13.56 -7.52 5.70
CA MET A 37 14.30 -7.00 4.56
C MET A 37 15.44 -6.08 5.01
N ALA A 38 15.19 -5.20 5.99
CA ALA A 38 16.16 -4.25 6.51
C ALA A 38 17.22 -4.88 7.44
N ALA A 39 16.94 -6.00 8.09
CA ALA A 39 17.89 -6.65 8.99
C ALA A 39 18.56 -7.87 8.34
N LEU A 40 17.77 -8.77 7.76
CA LEU A 40 18.20 -10.13 7.39
C LEU A 40 18.67 -10.27 5.94
N ILE A 41 18.29 -9.34 5.06
CA ILE A 41 18.70 -9.41 3.65
C ILE A 41 20.05 -8.69 3.44
N PRO A 42 21.06 -9.37 2.89
CA PRO A 42 22.32 -8.75 2.49
C PRO A 42 22.09 -7.73 1.38
N LYS A 43 22.80 -6.58 1.45
CA LYS A 43 22.74 -5.51 0.44
C LYS A 43 22.88 -6.07 -0.97
N ALA A 44 23.87 -6.96 -1.18
CA ALA A 44 24.18 -7.56 -2.48
C ALA A 44 22.97 -8.25 -3.16
N SER A 45 22.05 -8.85 -2.40
CA SER A 45 20.87 -9.53 -2.97
C SER A 45 19.87 -8.54 -3.54
N ILE A 46 19.67 -7.41 -2.86
CA ILE A 46 18.76 -6.34 -3.32
C ILE A 46 19.43 -5.56 -4.44
N THR A 47 20.71 -5.16 -4.29
CA THR A 47 21.38 -4.35 -5.29
C THR A 47 21.66 -5.10 -6.59
N ARG A 48 21.83 -6.43 -6.56
CA ARG A 48 21.95 -7.24 -7.79
C ARG A 48 20.80 -7.03 -8.77
N TRP A 49 19.58 -6.82 -8.28
CA TRP A 49 18.40 -6.61 -9.13
C TRP A 49 17.90 -5.18 -9.12
N LEU A 50 17.93 -4.50 -7.97
CA LEU A 50 17.32 -3.18 -7.77
C LEU A 50 18.35 -2.08 -7.48
N GLY A 51 19.65 -2.38 -7.59
CA GLY A 51 20.72 -1.43 -7.32
C GLY A 51 20.81 -0.31 -8.34
N ARG A 52 21.42 0.80 -7.93
CA ARG A 52 21.67 1.97 -8.78
C ARG A 52 22.50 1.63 -10.03
N SER A 53 23.52 0.79 -9.87
CA SER A 53 24.43 0.37 -10.94
C SER A 53 23.86 -0.74 -11.83
N THR A 54 22.72 -1.32 -11.46
CA THR A 54 22.11 -2.42 -12.19
C THR A 54 21.48 -1.91 -13.49
N PRO A 55 21.70 -2.58 -14.63
CA PRO A 55 21.18 -2.12 -15.91
C PRO A 55 19.66 -1.93 -15.87
N ALA A 56 19.17 -0.83 -16.45
CA ALA A 56 17.76 -0.44 -16.38
C ALA A 56 16.80 -1.50 -16.95
N TYR A 57 17.22 -2.27 -17.96
CA TYR A 57 16.41 -3.34 -18.53
C TYR A 57 16.23 -4.54 -17.58
N VAL A 58 17.02 -4.64 -16.51
CA VAL A 58 16.86 -5.66 -15.45
C VAL A 58 16.08 -5.06 -14.27
N SER A 59 16.51 -3.89 -13.80
CA SER A 59 16.04 -3.35 -12.52
C SER A 59 14.60 -2.86 -12.55
N TYR A 60 14.18 -2.19 -13.62
CA TYR A 60 12.82 -1.68 -13.75
C TYR A 60 11.77 -2.78 -13.96
N PRO A 61 11.97 -3.75 -14.88
CA PRO A 61 11.05 -4.88 -15.00
C PRO A 61 11.00 -5.75 -13.74
N ALA A 62 12.13 -5.98 -13.07
CA ALA A 62 12.15 -6.72 -11.82
C ALA A 62 11.35 -6.00 -10.71
N ALA A 63 11.51 -4.67 -10.60
CA ALA A 63 10.74 -3.85 -9.67
C ALA A 63 9.22 -3.90 -9.96
N ALA A 64 8.83 -3.74 -11.23
CA ALA A 64 7.43 -3.81 -11.63
C ALA A 64 6.83 -5.21 -11.37
N ALA A 65 7.55 -6.28 -11.74
CA ALA A 65 7.11 -7.65 -11.49
C ALA A 65 6.97 -7.96 -10.00
N ALA A 66 7.95 -7.55 -9.19
CA ALA A 66 7.88 -7.71 -7.73
C ALA A 66 6.69 -6.95 -7.14
N GLY A 67 6.40 -5.73 -7.61
CA GLY A 67 5.23 -4.96 -7.18
C GLY A 67 3.92 -5.65 -7.55
N SER A 68 3.78 -6.09 -8.80
CA SER A 68 2.57 -6.74 -9.32
C SER A 68 2.18 -7.99 -8.53
N LEU A 69 3.18 -8.80 -8.18
CA LEU A 69 2.98 -10.11 -7.56
C LEU A 69 2.56 -10.03 -6.10
N LEU A 70 3.01 -9.01 -5.35
CA LEU A 70 2.78 -8.97 -3.91
C LEU A 70 1.32 -8.62 -3.56
N ALA A 71 0.49 -8.17 -4.52
CA ALA A 71 -0.92 -7.82 -4.33
C ALA A 71 -1.19 -6.93 -3.10
N VAL A 72 -0.45 -5.82 -3.00
CA VAL A 72 -0.30 -5.00 -1.78
C VAL A 72 -0.99 -3.65 -1.94
N CYS A 73 -1.65 -3.14 -0.89
CA CYS A 73 -2.18 -1.77 -0.87
C CYS A 73 -1.10 -0.71 -0.61
N SER A 74 -1.42 0.56 -0.81
CA SER A 74 -0.57 1.72 -0.48
C SER A 74 -0.06 1.68 0.97
N CYS A 75 -0.90 1.21 1.89
CA CYS A 75 -0.59 1.03 3.31
C CYS A 75 0.62 0.13 3.60
N THR A 76 0.76 -0.90 2.79
CA THR A 76 1.67 -2.01 3.01
C THR A 76 2.89 -1.94 2.09
N ILE A 77 2.78 -1.26 0.96
CA ILE A 77 3.91 -1.07 0.05
C ILE A 77 4.91 -0.07 0.59
N VAL A 78 4.49 0.98 1.32
CA VAL A 78 5.45 1.99 1.82
C VAL A 78 6.46 1.40 2.81
N PRO A 79 6.07 0.58 3.81
CA PRO A 79 7.04 -0.13 4.64
C PRO A 79 8.00 -1.02 3.82
N LEU A 80 7.48 -1.79 2.86
CA LEU A 80 8.31 -2.65 2.00
C LEU A 80 9.30 -1.85 1.16
N PHE A 81 8.82 -0.77 0.54
CA PHE A 81 9.62 0.23 -0.17
C PHE A 81 10.72 0.80 0.74
N ALA A 82 10.39 1.17 1.98
CA ALA A 82 11.34 1.69 2.94
C ALA A 82 12.43 0.66 3.29
N GLY A 83 12.05 -0.61 3.44
CA GLY A 83 12.97 -1.73 3.65
C GLY A 83 13.97 -1.89 2.51
N ILE A 84 13.50 -1.98 1.26
CA ILE A 84 14.40 -2.15 0.09
C ILE A 84 15.26 -0.91 -0.17
N TYR A 85 14.69 0.30 0.00
CA TYR A 85 15.40 1.55 -0.26
C TYR A 85 16.54 1.75 0.74
N ARG A 86 16.28 1.52 2.04
CA ARG A 86 17.31 1.60 3.09
C ARG A 86 18.44 0.59 2.92
N LYS A 87 18.17 -0.55 2.28
CA LYS A 87 19.18 -1.55 1.93
C LYS A 87 20.02 -1.23 0.69
N GLY A 88 19.75 -0.13 0.02
CA GLY A 88 20.54 0.34 -1.11
C GLY A 88 19.92 0.08 -2.49
N ALA A 89 18.62 -0.23 -2.57
CA ALA A 89 17.92 -0.14 -3.86
C ALA A 89 18.01 1.30 -4.39
N GLY A 90 18.30 1.43 -5.69
CA GLY A 90 18.32 2.74 -6.34
C GLY A 90 16.94 3.39 -6.30
N ILE A 91 16.90 4.72 -6.17
CA ILE A 91 15.64 5.46 -6.07
C ILE A 91 14.71 5.19 -7.26
N GLY A 92 15.24 4.96 -8.46
CA GLY A 92 14.43 4.68 -9.64
C GLY A 92 13.65 3.36 -9.56
N PRO A 93 14.32 2.21 -9.49
CA PRO A 93 13.66 0.92 -9.30
C PRO A 93 12.77 0.88 -8.05
N ALA A 94 13.18 1.53 -6.95
CA ALA A 94 12.37 1.60 -5.74
C ALA A 94 11.05 2.37 -5.96
N MET A 95 11.06 3.47 -6.71
CA MET A 95 9.84 4.21 -7.07
C MET A 95 8.96 3.44 -8.05
N THR A 96 9.55 2.73 -9.00
CA THR A 96 8.79 1.84 -9.89
C THR A 96 8.10 0.73 -9.11
N PHE A 97 8.76 0.12 -8.14
CA PHE A 97 8.15 -0.84 -7.22
C PHE A 97 7.01 -0.22 -6.40
N LEU A 98 7.24 0.96 -5.83
CA LEU A 98 6.25 1.69 -5.02
C LEU A 98 4.98 2.03 -5.81
N PHE A 99 5.13 2.49 -7.06
CA PHE A 99 4.03 2.85 -7.94
C PHE A 99 3.29 1.63 -8.50
N PHE A 100 4.03 0.63 -8.97
CA PHE A 100 3.42 -0.49 -9.70
C PHE A 100 2.68 -1.47 -8.77
N ALA A 101 3.08 -1.58 -7.49
CA ALA A 101 2.48 -2.56 -6.59
C ALA A 101 0.98 -2.36 -6.35
N PRO A 102 0.47 -1.14 -6.09
CA PRO A 102 -0.97 -0.93 -6.03
C PRO A 102 -1.63 -0.78 -7.42
N ALA A 103 -1.09 0.03 -8.34
CA ALA A 103 -1.70 0.25 -9.67
C ALA A 103 -1.76 -0.99 -10.56
N GLY A 104 -0.71 -1.82 -10.54
CA GLY A 104 -0.50 -2.99 -11.40
C GLY A 104 -0.73 -4.31 -10.69
N ASN A 105 -1.43 -4.32 -9.55
CA ASN A 105 -1.79 -5.52 -8.81
C ASN A 105 -2.73 -6.42 -9.62
N ILE A 106 -2.43 -7.71 -9.70
CA ILE A 106 -3.27 -8.71 -10.37
C ILE A 106 -4.74 -8.68 -9.92
N MET A 107 -5.02 -8.48 -8.62
CA MET A 107 -6.38 -8.40 -8.10
C MET A 107 -7.08 -7.12 -8.57
N ALA A 108 -6.40 -5.98 -8.51
CA ALA A 108 -6.94 -4.69 -8.98
C ALA A 108 -7.32 -4.78 -10.47
N LEU A 109 -6.44 -5.39 -11.27
CA LEU A 109 -6.64 -5.59 -12.70
C LEU A 109 -7.78 -6.56 -12.99
N ALA A 110 -7.89 -7.65 -12.24
CA ALA A 110 -8.99 -8.62 -12.37
C ALA A 110 -10.34 -8.00 -12.01
N TYR A 111 -10.41 -7.21 -10.93
CA TYR A 111 -11.62 -6.47 -10.56
C TYR A 111 -11.95 -5.40 -11.60
N THR A 112 -10.97 -4.62 -12.05
CA THR A 112 -11.13 -3.61 -13.11
C THR A 112 -11.72 -4.27 -14.36
N GLY A 113 -11.15 -5.39 -14.80
CA GLY A 113 -11.60 -6.12 -15.99
C GLY A 113 -13.02 -6.68 -15.87
N SER A 114 -13.37 -7.22 -14.70
CA SER A 114 -14.68 -7.85 -14.49
C SER A 114 -15.82 -6.86 -14.22
N ILE A 115 -15.54 -5.69 -13.64
CA ILE A 115 -16.57 -4.69 -13.25
C ILE A 115 -16.63 -3.51 -14.24
N LEU A 116 -15.48 -2.95 -14.61
CA LEU A 116 -15.41 -1.78 -15.52
C LEU A 116 -15.30 -2.20 -16.99
N GLY A 117 -14.77 -3.39 -17.24
CA GLY A 117 -14.60 -3.96 -18.57
C GLY A 117 -13.13 -4.17 -18.95
N PRO A 118 -12.85 -5.00 -19.98
CA PRO A 118 -11.50 -5.38 -20.36
C PRO A 118 -10.66 -4.19 -20.85
N GLU A 119 -11.31 -3.18 -21.43
CA GLU A 119 -10.67 -1.98 -21.97
C GLU A 119 -9.95 -1.18 -20.88
N PHE A 120 -10.61 -0.95 -19.75
CA PHE A 120 -10.02 -0.31 -18.57
C PHE A 120 -8.86 -1.13 -18.00
N ALA A 121 -8.99 -2.46 -17.94
CA ALA A 121 -7.94 -3.32 -17.40
C ALA A 121 -6.68 -3.27 -18.28
N VAL A 122 -6.83 -3.38 -19.60
CA VAL A 122 -5.70 -3.29 -20.54
C VAL A 122 -5.05 -1.92 -20.47
N ALA A 123 -5.85 -0.84 -20.50
CA ALA A 123 -5.33 0.51 -20.37
C ALA A 123 -4.55 0.69 -19.06
N ARG A 124 -5.12 0.22 -17.93
CA ARG A 124 -4.49 0.30 -16.61
C ARG A 124 -3.13 -0.42 -16.60
N VAL A 125 -3.03 -1.64 -17.13
CA VAL A 125 -1.74 -2.38 -17.23
C VAL A 125 -0.72 -1.64 -18.08
N VAL A 126 -1.12 -1.19 -19.27
CA VAL A 126 -0.21 -0.55 -20.22
C VAL A 126 0.31 0.77 -19.65
N PHE A 127 -0.59 1.62 -19.15
CA PHE A 127 -0.20 2.91 -18.58
C PHE A 127 0.55 2.75 -17.25
N CYS A 128 0.18 1.81 -16.38
CA CYS A 128 0.92 1.63 -15.12
C CYS A 128 2.35 1.14 -15.37
N LEU A 129 2.56 0.30 -16.39
CA LEU A 129 3.91 -0.17 -16.75
C LEU A 129 4.73 0.95 -17.38
N MET A 130 4.16 1.63 -18.37
CA MET A 130 4.85 2.72 -19.07
C MET A 130 5.18 3.88 -18.13
N PHE A 131 4.21 4.33 -17.35
CA PHE A 131 4.38 5.47 -16.46
C PHE A 131 5.10 5.11 -15.16
N GLY A 132 4.89 3.93 -14.57
CA GLY A 132 5.64 3.50 -13.39
C GLY A 132 7.14 3.39 -13.64
N ILE A 133 7.54 2.88 -14.81
CA ILE A 133 8.94 2.86 -15.24
C ILE A 133 9.41 4.28 -15.57
N GLY A 134 8.60 5.06 -16.29
CA GLY A 134 8.91 6.46 -16.62
C GLY A 134 9.19 7.34 -15.39
N ILE A 135 8.32 7.27 -14.37
CA ILE A 135 8.47 7.97 -13.08
C ILE A 135 9.76 7.54 -12.40
N GLY A 136 10.04 6.24 -12.34
CA GLY A 136 11.27 5.74 -11.73
C GLY A 136 12.53 6.23 -12.45
N ILE A 137 12.54 6.27 -13.78
CA ILE A 137 13.67 6.82 -14.55
C ILE A 137 13.83 8.32 -14.27
N LEU A 138 12.73 9.08 -14.28
CA LEU A 138 12.77 10.52 -13.97
C LEU A 138 13.30 10.78 -12.56
N MET A 139 12.85 10.00 -11.56
CA MET A 139 13.32 10.11 -10.19
C MET A 139 14.81 9.81 -10.06
N ALA A 140 15.32 8.78 -10.74
CA ALA A 140 16.75 8.45 -10.77
C ALA A 140 17.59 9.58 -11.40
N LEU A 141 17.08 10.24 -12.44
CA LEU A 141 17.80 11.34 -13.08
C LEU A 141 17.77 12.64 -12.27
N VAL A 142 16.62 13.01 -11.72
CA VAL A 142 16.47 14.24 -10.93
C VAL A 142 17.31 14.16 -9.65
N PHE A 143 17.29 13.01 -8.97
CA PHE A 143 17.95 12.81 -7.69
C PHE A 143 19.21 11.95 -7.76
N TRP A 144 19.92 11.91 -8.90
CA TRP A 144 21.18 11.17 -9.06
C TRP A 144 22.10 11.41 -7.87
N ARG A 145 22.36 12.67 -7.50
CA ARG A 145 23.41 13.02 -6.53
C ARG A 145 23.12 12.41 -5.17
N ASP A 146 21.89 12.61 -4.69
CA ASP A 146 21.43 12.02 -3.44
C ASP A 146 21.47 10.49 -3.49
N ASP A 147 21.05 9.91 -4.61
CA ASP A 147 21.06 8.47 -4.82
C ASP A 147 22.50 7.90 -4.87
N ALA A 148 23.49 8.67 -5.33
CA ALA A 148 24.90 8.28 -5.31
C ALA A 148 25.45 8.30 -3.88
N SER A 149 25.11 9.36 -3.13
CA SER A 149 25.51 9.46 -1.73
C SER A 149 24.88 8.36 -0.87
N HIS A 150 23.62 8.01 -1.14
CA HIS A 150 22.91 6.94 -0.45
C HIS A 150 23.52 5.56 -0.74
N ASP A 151 23.87 5.30 -2.00
CA ASP A 151 24.54 4.05 -2.38
C ASP A 151 25.93 3.93 -1.71
N ALA A 152 26.72 5.00 -1.74
CA ALA A 152 28.03 5.04 -1.07
C ALA A 152 27.92 4.85 0.45
N GLN A 153 26.97 5.51 1.12
CA GLN A 153 26.72 5.32 2.56
C GLN A 153 26.33 3.87 2.86
N THR A 154 25.42 3.29 2.09
CA THR A 154 25.00 1.90 2.30
C THR A 154 26.13 0.91 1.99
N ASP A 155 27.05 1.19 1.07
CA ASP A 155 28.26 0.36 0.86
C ASP A 155 29.17 0.38 2.10
N THR A 156 29.38 1.54 2.72
CA THR A 156 30.18 1.62 3.95
C THR A 156 29.53 0.88 5.13
N LEU A 157 28.19 0.91 5.21
CA LEU A 157 27.43 0.28 6.30
C LEU A 157 27.25 -1.24 6.11
N PHE A 158 27.30 -1.75 4.87
CA PHE A 158 26.99 -3.15 4.54
C PHE A 158 28.13 -3.84 3.75
N ALA A 159 29.38 -3.46 3.99
CA ALA A 159 30.57 -3.93 3.25
C ALA A 159 30.81 -5.46 3.25
N ALA A 160 30.08 -6.24 4.05
CA ALA A 160 30.17 -7.69 4.07
C ALA A 160 29.31 -8.32 2.97
N GLN A 161 29.97 -8.95 1.98
CA GLN A 161 29.33 -9.75 0.94
C GLN A 161 28.85 -11.10 1.50
N ALA A 162 27.76 -11.11 2.27
CA ALA A 162 27.17 -12.33 2.80
C ALA A 162 26.06 -12.86 1.87
N SER A 163 25.97 -14.18 1.75
CA SER A 163 24.80 -14.85 1.17
C SER A 163 23.63 -14.84 2.16
N ILE A 164 22.39 -14.81 1.67
CA ILE A 164 21.20 -14.92 2.54
C ILE A 164 21.25 -16.27 3.27
N ALA A 165 21.22 -16.24 4.61
CA ALA A 165 21.12 -17.47 5.40
C ALA A 165 19.79 -18.19 5.10
N PRO A 166 19.76 -19.54 4.99
CA PRO A 166 18.52 -20.28 4.72
C PRO A 166 17.39 -19.96 5.70
N ALA A 167 17.72 -19.73 6.99
CA ALA A 167 16.76 -19.33 8.00
C ALA A 167 16.16 -17.94 7.71
N ALA A 168 16.97 -16.96 7.30
CA ALA A 168 16.51 -15.63 6.92
C ALA A 168 15.57 -15.67 5.70
N LEU A 169 15.92 -16.48 4.69
CA LEU A 169 15.05 -16.70 3.54
C LEU A 169 13.74 -17.38 3.96
N GLY A 170 13.80 -18.38 4.84
CA GLY A 170 12.62 -19.06 5.39
C GLY A 170 11.69 -18.11 6.15
N VAL A 171 12.24 -17.20 6.97
CA VAL A 171 11.45 -16.13 7.63
C VAL A 171 10.80 -15.22 6.60
N LEU A 172 11.56 -14.74 5.61
CA LEU A 172 11.00 -13.84 4.59
C LEU A 172 9.88 -14.51 3.77
N LEU A 173 10.11 -15.73 3.30
CA LEU A 173 9.13 -16.48 2.52
C LEU A 173 7.87 -16.82 3.33
N SER A 174 8.03 -17.16 4.61
CA SER A 174 6.89 -17.42 5.49
C SER A 174 6.10 -16.16 5.84
N LEU A 175 6.74 -15.00 5.96
CA LEU A 175 6.06 -13.72 6.12
C LEU A 175 5.33 -13.28 4.83
N VAL A 176 5.92 -13.51 3.65
CA VAL A 176 5.24 -13.28 2.37
C VAL A 176 4.05 -14.22 2.21
N ALA A 177 4.20 -15.50 2.59
CA ALA A 177 3.09 -16.45 2.62
C ALA A 177 1.99 -16.03 3.60
N LEU A 178 2.36 -15.50 4.76
CA LEU A 178 1.43 -14.93 5.75
C LEU A 178 0.65 -13.75 5.16
N LEU A 179 1.34 -12.83 4.48
CA LEU A 179 0.72 -11.70 3.80
C LEU A 179 -0.27 -12.18 2.73
N ILE A 180 0.16 -13.10 1.85
CA ILE A 180 -0.68 -13.66 0.79
C ILE A 180 -1.89 -14.41 1.37
N ALA A 181 -1.71 -15.23 2.40
CA ALA A 181 -2.81 -15.94 3.04
C ALA A 181 -3.85 -14.97 3.64
N GLY A 182 -3.38 -13.85 4.22
CA GLY A 182 -4.24 -12.81 4.79
C GLY A 182 -5.01 -12.00 3.75
N THR A 183 -4.38 -11.69 2.61
CA THR A 183 -4.91 -10.75 1.60
C THR A 183 -5.66 -11.42 0.45
N LEU A 184 -5.20 -12.59 0.02
CA LEU A 184 -5.66 -13.20 -1.21
C LEU A 184 -7.06 -13.81 -1.01
N LYS A 185 -7.99 -13.44 -1.89
CA LYS A 185 -9.37 -13.96 -1.89
C LYS A 185 -9.50 -15.18 -2.82
N LEU A 186 -8.66 -16.20 -2.64
CA LEU A 186 -8.82 -17.45 -3.38
C LEU A 186 -9.89 -18.34 -2.76
N TRP A 187 -10.58 -19.09 -3.60
CA TRP A 187 -11.63 -20.02 -3.18
C TRP A 187 -11.23 -20.94 -2.00
N PRO A 188 -10.04 -21.58 -1.97
CA PRO A 188 -9.62 -22.41 -0.83
C PRO A 188 -9.39 -21.64 0.48
N LEU A 189 -9.09 -20.34 0.42
CA LEU A 189 -8.86 -19.51 1.61
C LEU A 189 -10.18 -18.93 2.13
N THR A 190 -11.19 -18.77 1.27
CA THR A 190 -12.49 -18.22 1.64
C THR A 190 -13.51 -19.27 2.08
N THR A 191 -13.23 -20.56 1.88
CA THR A 191 -14.11 -21.65 2.30
C THR A 191 -14.19 -21.73 3.82
N THR A 192 -15.41 -21.84 4.34
CA THR A 192 -15.66 -22.11 5.75
C THR A 192 -15.52 -23.62 5.99
N VAL A 193 -14.56 -24.00 6.82
CA VAL A 193 -14.26 -25.40 7.16
C VAL A 193 -15.13 -25.87 8.34
N GLY A 194 -15.50 -24.96 9.23
CA GLY A 194 -16.40 -25.25 10.34
C GLY A 194 -16.91 -23.97 11.00
N THR A 195 -18.04 -24.07 11.68
CA THR A 195 -18.70 -22.97 12.39
C THR A 195 -18.97 -23.40 13.82
N PHE A 196 -18.62 -22.55 14.78
CA PHE A 196 -18.86 -22.77 16.21
C PHE A 196 -19.63 -21.59 16.77
N THR A 197 -20.74 -21.83 17.48
CA THR A 197 -21.52 -20.78 18.12
C THR A 197 -21.17 -20.69 19.60
N LEU A 198 -20.62 -19.55 20.03
CA LEU A 198 -20.41 -19.26 21.45
C LEU A 198 -21.65 -18.58 22.03
N PRO A 199 -22.15 -19.00 23.22
CA PRO A 199 -23.31 -18.38 23.86
C PRO A 199 -22.93 -17.03 24.47
N LEU A 200 -22.82 -16.00 23.62
CA LEU A 200 -22.51 -14.62 23.99
C LEU A 200 -23.72 -13.72 23.69
N PRO A 201 -24.71 -13.63 24.60
CA PRO A 201 -25.98 -12.93 24.34
C PRO A 201 -25.82 -11.41 24.15
N TRP A 202 -24.70 -10.83 24.60
CA TRP A 202 -24.41 -9.40 24.47
C TRP A 202 -23.76 -9.03 23.12
N ALA A 203 -23.36 -10.00 22.30
CA ALA A 203 -22.62 -9.73 21.07
C ALA A 203 -23.44 -8.92 20.05
N MET A 204 -24.73 -9.24 19.91
CA MET A 204 -25.65 -8.51 19.03
C MET A 204 -25.89 -7.08 19.52
N ALA A 205 -26.18 -6.91 20.82
CA ALA A 205 -26.37 -5.60 21.43
C ALA A 205 -25.12 -4.70 21.27
N TRP A 206 -23.93 -5.28 21.40
CA TRP A 206 -22.68 -4.56 21.16
C TRP A 206 -22.52 -4.16 19.69
N GLN A 207 -22.83 -5.04 18.74
CA GLN A 207 -22.82 -4.72 17.32
C GLN A 207 -23.76 -3.55 16.97
N ASP A 208 -24.95 -3.51 17.57
CA ASP A 208 -25.91 -2.43 17.36
C ASP A 208 -25.38 -1.10 17.93
N THR A 209 -24.75 -1.12 19.11
CA THR A 209 -24.12 0.08 19.66
C THR A 209 -22.98 0.60 18.78
N LEU A 210 -22.18 -0.30 18.18
CA LEU A 210 -21.09 0.06 17.30
C LEU A 210 -21.59 0.71 16.01
N PHE A 211 -22.65 0.20 15.40
CA PHE A 211 -23.28 0.82 14.24
C PHE A 211 -23.98 2.14 14.56
N GLY A 212 -24.44 2.32 15.79
CA GLY A 212 -24.92 3.62 16.27
C GLY A 212 -23.81 4.67 16.34
N TRP A 213 -22.57 4.28 16.68
CA TRP A 213 -21.43 5.19 16.77
C TRP A 213 -20.73 5.45 15.42
N VAL A 214 -20.54 4.39 14.62
CA VAL A 214 -19.88 4.45 13.32
C VAL A 214 -20.75 3.67 12.31
N PRO A 215 -21.66 4.36 11.60
CA PRO A 215 -22.55 3.71 10.65
C PRO A 215 -21.77 3.17 9.44
N PHE A 216 -22.33 2.14 8.81
CA PHE A 216 -21.85 1.62 7.53
C PHE A 216 -22.54 2.38 6.39
N ASP A 217 -21.77 3.03 5.53
CA ASP A 217 -22.28 3.72 4.33
C ASP A 217 -21.30 3.52 3.17
N ALA A 218 -21.57 2.50 2.34
CA ALA A 218 -20.75 2.15 1.18
C ALA A 218 -20.67 3.29 0.15
N ALA A 219 -21.68 4.15 0.05
CA ALA A 219 -21.69 5.26 -0.91
C ALA A 219 -20.70 6.37 -0.51
N LYS A 220 -20.36 6.47 0.79
CA LYS A 220 -19.35 7.40 1.32
C LYS A 220 -17.99 6.74 1.57
N GLY A 221 -17.87 5.43 1.30
CA GLY A 221 -16.67 4.66 1.64
C GLY A 221 -16.48 4.43 3.13
N GLU A 222 -17.57 4.41 3.91
CA GLU A 222 -17.57 4.17 5.35
C GLU A 222 -17.83 2.67 5.62
N GLU A 223 -16.83 1.95 6.14
CA GLU A 223 -16.90 0.50 6.36
C GLU A 223 -17.54 0.10 7.70
N GLY A 224 -17.92 1.07 8.55
CA GLY A 224 -18.45 0.81 9.89
C GLY A 224 -17.44 0.11 10.82
N VAL A 225 -17.82 -0.11 12.08
CA VAL A 225 -17.04 -0.93 13.03
C VAL A 225 -17.83 -2.20 13.35
N SER A 226 -17.32 -3.35 12.92
CA SER A 226 -17.89 -4.65 13.28
C SER A 226 -17.47 -5.07 14.69
N PHE A 227 -18.18 -6.05 15.27
CA PHE A 227 -17.82 -6.70 16.53
C PHE A 227 -16.37 -7.19 16.47
N GLN A 228 -16.02 -7.92 15.41
CA GLN A 228 -14.66 -8.36 15.14
C GLN A 228 -13.69 -7.18 15.12
N GLY A 229 -14.04 -6.11 14.41
CA GLY A 229 -13.28 -4.88 14.35
C GLY A 229 -12.99 -4.27 15.72
N SER A 230 -13.98 -4.24 16.62
CA SER A 230 -13.80 -3.73 17.98
C SER A 230 -12.83 -4.59 18.81
N VAL A 231 -12.88 -5.92 18.65
CA VAL A 231 -11.92 -6.85 19.27
C VAL A 231 -10.52 -6.60 18.74
N LEU A 232 -10.37 -6.42 17.43
CA LEU A 232 -9.09 -6.12 16.78
C LEU A 232 -8.48 -4.79 17.22
N ILE A 233 -9.31 -3.74 17.36
CA ILE A 233 -8.87 -2.45 17.93
C ILE A 233 -8.37 -2.65 19.37
N GLY A 234 -9.09 -3.41 20.20
CA GLY A 234 -8.66 -3.72 21.56
C GLY A 234 -7.31 -4.44 21.60
N LEU A 235 -7.12 -5.46 20.76
CA LEU A 235 -5.86 -6.18 20.65
C LEU A 235 -4.72 -5.26 20.16
N LEU A 236 -4.99 -4.36 19.21
CA LEU A 236 -4.02 -3.37 18.75
C LEU A 236 -3.56 -2.41 19.84
N LEU A 237 -4.47 -1.95 20.70
CA LEU A 237 -4.11 -1.09 21.83
C LEU A 237 -3.22 -1.83 22.82
N LEU A 238 -3.52 -3.11 23.08
CA LEU A 238 -2.67 -3.98 23.90
C LEU A 238 -1.30 -4.22 23.28
N ILE A 239 -1.23 -4.49 21.97
CA ILE A 239 0.03 -4.59 21.23
C ILE A 239 0.81 -3.28 21.36
N SER A 240 0.17 -2.14 21.17
CA SER A 240 0.84 -0.83 21.24
C SER A 240 1.48 -0.59 22.61
N ALA A 241 0.75 -0.89 23.69
CA ALA A 241 1.24 -0.73 25.06
C ALA A 241 2.38 -1.71 25.40
N THR A 242 2.28 -2.96 24.93
CA THR A 242 3.26 -4.02 25.22
C THR A 242 4.49 -3.94 24.33
N ALA A 243 4.33 -3.58 23.06
CA ALA A 243 5.43 -3.40 22.11
C ALA A 243 6.32 -2.22 22.47
N TRP A 244 5.76 -1.13 23.02
CA TRP A 244 6.58 -0.03 23.55
C TRP A 244 7.54 -0.55 24.63
N LYS A 245 7.06 -1.34 25.60
CA LYS A 245 7.90 -1.89 26.68
C LYS A 245 8.80 -3.04 26.23
N GLY A 246 8.43 -3.75 25.17
CA GLY A 246 9.08 -4.99 24.74
C GLY A 246 10.06 -4.82 23.56
N MET A 247 9.85 -3.82 22.71
CA MET A 247 10.64 -3.62 21.49
C MET A 247 11.60 -2.44 21.58
N GLU A 248 11.40 -1.48 22.50
CA GLU A 248 12.29 -0.30 22.60
C GLU A 248 13.75 -0.68 22.93
N ASP A 249 13.94 -1.64 23.82
CA ASP A 249 15.26 -2.06 24.31
C ASP A 249 15.65 -3.47 23.82
N ILE A 250 15.08 -3.91 22.70
CA ILE A 250 15.24 -5.30 22.22
C ILE A 250 16.68 -5.68 21.85
N ILE A 251 17.53 -4.68 21.58
CA ILE A 251 18.95 -4.86 21.32
C ILE A 251 19.68 -5.31 22.61
N GLU A 252 19.26 -4.83 23.78
CA GLU A 252 19.85 -5.21 25.08
C GLU A 252 19.45 -6.62 25.51
N GLY A 253 18.28 -7.08 25.03
CA GLY A 253 17.79 -8.43 25.25
C GLY A 253 16.27 -8.49 25.17
N ALA A 254 15.75 -9.69 24.92
CA ALA A 254 14.31 -9.89 24.88
C ALA A 254 13.76 -10.05 26.30
N ASN A 255 12.71 -9.28 26.60
CA ASN A 255 12.04 -9.33 27.90
C ASN A 255 10.69 -10.06 27.78
N HIS A 256 9.98 -10.20 28.90
CA HIS A 256 8.65 -10.83 28.89
C HIS A 256 7.66 -10.06 28.00
N TRP A 257 7.73 -8.73 27.97
CA TRP A 257 6.87 -7.88 27.14
C TRP A 257 7.09 -8.08 25.64
N THR A 258 8.31 -8.41 25.20
CA THR A 258 8.60 -8.79 23.82
C THR A 258 7.76 -9.99 23.39
N TRP A 259 7.75 -11.04 24.21
CA TRP A 259 6.98 -12.26 23.92
C TRP A 259 5.47 -12.04 24.01
N VAL A 260 5.01 -11.21 24.96
CA VAL A 260 3.60 -10.81 25.05
C VAL A 260 3.18 -10.04 23.80
N ALA A 261 3.98 -9.09 23.34
CA ALA A 261 3.69 -8.30 22.13
C ALA A 261 3.64 -9.18 20.87
N LEU A 262 4.60 -10.11 20.70
CA LEU A 262 4.60 -11.07 19.58
C LEU A 262 3.43 -12.05 19.67
N GLY A 263 3.09 -12.52 20.87
CA GLY A 263 1.92 -13.35 21.12
C GLY A 263 0.63 -12.63 20.74
N LEU A 264 0.44 -11.40 21.21
CA LEU A 264 -0.72 -10.57 20.85
C LEU A 264 -0.78 -10.28 19.35
N ALA A 265 0.36 -10.03 18.70
CA ALA A 265 0.43 -9.84 17.26
C ALA A 265 -0.04 -11.10 16.50
N ALA A 266 0.45 -12.28 16.89
CA ALA A 266 0.01 -13.55 16.33
C ALA A 266 -1.48 -13.81 16.59
N THR A 267 -1.97 -13.58 17.82
CA THR A 267 -3.39 -13.69 18.17
C THR A 267 -4.25 -12.74 17.34
N THR A 268 -3.80 -11.50 17.12
CA THR A 268 -4.52 -10.52 16.30
C THR A 268 -4.68 -11.00 14.86
N LEU A 269 -3.61 -11.56 14.28
CA LEU A 269 -3.68 -12.12 12.93
C LEU A 269 -4.61 -13.34 12.84
N LEU A 270 -4.59 -14.22 13.85
CA LEU A 270 -5.50 -15.37 13.90
C LEU A 270 -6.96 -14.92 14.05
N VAL A 271 -7.25 -13.98 14.95
CA VAL A 271 -8.60 -13.44 15.15
C VAL A 271 -9.09 -12.70 13.91
N ALA A 272 -8.22 -11.95 13.23
CA ALA A 272 -8.57 -11.28 11.99
C ALA A 272 -8.81 -12.26 10.81
N ALA A 273 -8.17 -13.44 10.85
CA ALA A 273 -8.35 -14.48 9.85
C ALA A 273 -9.66 -15.28 10.02
N LEU A 274 -10.21 -15.32 11.25
CA LEU A 274 -11.53 -15.88 11.53
C LEU A 274 -12.64 -14.94 11.02
N ARG A 275 -13.85 -15.48 10.84
CA ARG A 275 -15.05 -14.68 10.61
C ARG A 275 -15.91 -14.73 11.87
N LEU A 276 -16.06 -13.58 12.55
CA LEU A 276 -16.90 -13.47 13.74
C LEU A 276 -18.19 -12.72 13.38
N THR A 277 -19.32 -13.43 13.38
CA THR A 277 -20.63 -12.88 13.05
C THR A 277 -21.55 -12.94 14.27
N PRO A 278 -22.01 -11.79 14.80
CA PRO A 278 -23.03 -11.76 15.84
C PRO A 278 -24.36 -12.31 15.30
N VAL A 279 -24.99 -13.21 16.03
CA VAL A 279 -26.28 -13.86 15.72
C VAL A 279 -27.19 -13.69 16.95
N PRO A 280 -28.53 -13.68 16.83
CA PRO A 280 -29.42 -13.51 17.99
C PRO A 280 -29.16 -14.48 19.15
N ASP A 281 -28.72 -15.71 18.87
CA ASP A 281 -28.45 -16.76 19.86
C ASP A 281 -26.97 -16.82 20.34
N GLY A 282 -26.10 -15.90 19.88
CA GLY A 282 -24.70 -15.86 20.31
C GLY A 282 -23.72 -15.28 19.27
N LEU A 283 -22.45 -15.68 19.35
CA LEU A 283 -21.42 -15.30 18.39
C LEU A 283 -21.04 -16.52 17.55
N GLU A 284 -21.30 -16.45 16.25
CA GLU A 284 -20.85 -17.47 15.31
C GLU A 284 -19.39 -17.20 14.90
N ILE A 285 -18.53 -18.18 15.14
CA ILE A 285 -17.12 -18.19 14.76
C ILE A 285 -16.96 -19.16 13.60
N ALA A 286 -16.74 -18.62 12.40
CA ALA A 286 -16.43 -19.41 11.22
C ALA A 286 -14.91 -19.58 11.08
N LEU A 287 -14.44 -20.81 11.13
CA LEU A 287 -13.07 -21.18 10.76
C LEU A 287 -12.98 -21.22 9.24
N THR A 288 -12.26 -20.27 8.67
CA THR A 288 -12.03 -20.17 7.23
C THR A 288 -10.72 -20.87 6.84
N GLY A 289 -10.57 -21.25 5.57
CA GLY A 289 -9.28 -21.72 5.03
C GLY A 289 -8.15 -20.71 5.27
N ARG A 290 -8.47 -19.40 5.28
CA ARG A 290 -7.56 -18.31 5.64
C ARG A 290 -7.01 -18.46 7.06
N ALA A 291 -7.84 -18.83 8.04
CA ALA A 291 -7.38 -19.04 9.42
C ALA A 291 -6.29 -20.13 9.49
N PHE A 292 -6.45 -21.23 8.74
CA PHE A 292 -5.43 -22.27 8.63
C PHE A 292 -4.17 -21.79 7.90
N GLY A 293 -4.33 -21.05 6.79
CA GLY A 293 -3.19 -20.49 6.06
C GLY A 293 -2.36 -19.52 6.90
N VAL A 294 -3.03 -18.65 7.67
CA VAL A 294 -2.39 -17.72 8.61
C VAL A 294 -1.71 -18.48 9.76
N ALA A 295 -2.38 -19.47 10.37
CA ALA A 295 -1.81 -20.28 11.44
C ALA A 295 -0.56 -21.06 10.99
N LEU A 296 -0.63 -21.71 9.81
CA LEU A 296 0.49 -22.43 9.22
C LEU A 296 1.67 -21.50 8.94
N SER A 297 1.38 -20.32 8.36
CA SER A 297 2.41 -19.33 8.05
C SER A 297 3.06 -18.76 9.32
N LEU A 298 2.28 -18.48 10.37
CA LEU A 298 2.83 -18.08 11.68
C LEU A 298 3.69 -19.19 12.30
N GLY A 299 3.27 -20.45 12.19
CA GLY A 299 4.08 -21.59 12.62
C GLY A 299 5.40 -21.70 11.86
N ALA A 300 5.38 -21.46 10.55
CA ALA A 300 6.59 -21.43 9.71
C ALA A 300 7.51 -20.25 10.08
N VAL A 301 6.96 -19.04 10.29
CA VAL A 301 7.72 -17.88 10.77
C VAL A 301 8.41 -18.22 12.09
N TRP A 302 7.68 -18.78 13.05
CA TRP A 302 8.24 -19.20 14.33
C TRP A 302 9.36 -20.25 14.17
N PHE A 303 9.14 -21.26 13.32
CA PHE A 303 10.10 -22.33 13.07
C PHE A 303 11.42 -21.82 12.50
N TYR A 304 11.37 -20.94 11.49
CA TYR A 304 12.58 -20.36 10.89
C TYR A 304 13.20 -19.26 11.76
N ALA A 305 12.40 -18.46 12.47
CA ALA A 305 12.90 -17.41 13.36
C ALA A 305 13.74 -17.98 14.51
N ARG A 306 13.39 -19.16 15.05
CA ARG A 306 14.19 -19.83 16.08
C ARG A 306 15.57 -20.30 15.61
N GLN A 307 15.78 -20.41 14.31
CA GLN A 307 17.06 -20.81 13.72
C GLN A 307 17.96 -19.60 13.45
N LEU A 308 17.46 -18.37 13.63
CA LEU A 308 18.26 -17.16 13.46
C LEU A 308 19.21 -16.95 14.64
N PRO A 309 20.43 -16.44 14.39
CA PRO A 309 21.32 -15.93 15.43
C PRO A 309 20.64 -14.89 16.31
N ALA A 310 21.07 -14.81 17.58
CA ALA A 310 20.48 -13.92 18.58
C ALA A 310 20.45 -12.44 18.12
N ASP A 311 21.48 -12.01 17.41
CA ASP A 311 21.61 -10.62 16.97
C ASP A 311 20.72 -10.32 15.76
N ASP A 312 20.58 -11.28 14.84
CA ASP A 312 19.78 -11.14 13.63
C ASP A 312 18.29 -10.98 13.94
N TRP A 313 17.74 -11.81 14.84
CA TRP A 313 16.33 -11.70 15.19
C TRP A 313 16.02 -10.45 16.02
N ARG A 314 16.93 -10.00 16.89
CA ARG A 314 16.80 -8.72 17.61
C ARG A 314 16.84 -7.53 16.66
N SER A 315 17.80 -7.53 15.74
CA SER A 315 17.92 -6.52 14.68
C SER A 315 16.67 -6.46 13.82
N TRP A 316 16.12 -7.62 13.44
CA TRP A 316 14.87 -7.72 12.70
C TRP A 316 13.70 -7.05 13.43
N LEU A 317 13.47 -7.42 14.70
CA LEU A 317 12.36 -6.87 15.47
C LEU A 317 12.55 -5.37 15.76
N TRP A 318 13.79 -4.93 15.98
CA TRP A 318 14.10 -3.52 16.14
C TRP A 318 13.78 -2.71 14.89
N GLU A 319 14.18 -3.21 13.72
CA GLU A 319 13.89 -2.57 12.45
C GLU A 319 12.38 -2.52 12.18
N ALA A 320 11.65 -3.60 12.47
CA ALA A 320 10.19 -3.62 12.38
C ALA A 320 9.55 -2.55 13.30
N TRP A 321 9.99 -2.46 14.57
CA TRP A 321 9.52 -1.46 15.52
C TRP A 321 9.86 -0.02 15.10
N ARG A 322 11.06 0.18 14.55
CA ARG A 322 11.48 1.47 14.00
C ARG A 322 10.57 1.93 12.87
N PHE A 323 10.20 1.02 11.96
CA PHE A 323 9.22 1.32 10.93
C PHE A 323 7.85 1.62 11.55
N VAL A 324 7.37 0.84 12.51
CA VAL A 324 6.10 1.13 13.21
C VAL A 324 6.10 2.56 13.78
N LYS A 325 7.13 2.96 14.54
CA LYS A 325 7.23 4.32 15.12
C LYS A 325 7.23 5.41 14.07
N GLN A 326 7.93 5.20 12.96
CA GLN A 326 8.06 6.18 11.88
C GLN A 326 6.78 6.32 11.04
N ILE A 327 6.09 5.21 10.82
CA ILE A 327 5.01 5.08 9.84
C ILE A 327 3.63 5.22 10.50
N PHE A 328 3.41 4.56 11.63
CA PHE A 328 2.08 4.41 12.21
C PHE A 328 1.45 5.73 12.61
N LEU A 329 2.19 6.62 13.28
CA LEU A 329 1.66 7.93 13.71
C LEU A 329 1.23 8.79 12.52
N VAL A 330 2.08 8.81 11.48
CA VAL A 330 1.81 9.55 10.25
C VAL A 330 0.58 8.99 9.53
N LEU A 331 0.44 7.66 9.50
CA LEU A 331 -0.71 6.96 8.96
C LEU A 331 -2.01 7.32 9.72
N VAL A 332 -2.00 7.29 11.06
CA VAL A 332 -3.17 7.62 11.89
C VAL A 332 -3.65 9.04 11.62
N ILE A 333 -2.74 10.01 11.58
CA ILE A 333 -3.07 11.40 11.26
C ILE A 333 -3.63 11.51 9.84
N GLY A 334 -3.00 10.85 8.88
CA GLY A 334 -3.43 10.86 7.48
C GLY A 334 -4.84 10.29 7.29
N VAL A 335 -5.14 9.13 7.89
CA VAL A 335 -6.48 8.51 7.82
C VAL A 335 -7.54 9.39 8.48
N PHE A 336 -7.23 9.96 9.65
CA PHE A 336 -8.14 10.86 10.34
C PHE A 336 -8.49 12.10 9.49
N VAL A 337 -7.47 12.77 8.94
CA VAL A 337 -7.66 13.97 8.09
C VAL A 337 -8.46 13.62 6.83
N VAL A 338 -8.15 12.50 6.18
CA VAL A 338 -8.91 12.04 5.01
C VAL A 338 -10.37 11.75 5.36
N GLY A 339 -10.64 11.11 6.51
CA GLY A 339 -12.00 10.90 7.01
C GLY A 339 -12.77 12.20 7.25
N MET A 340 -12.10 13.25 7.74
CA MET A 340 -12.71 14.58 7.85
C MET A 340 -13.03 15.15 6.46
N VAL A 341 -12.10 15.08 5.52
CA VAL A 341 -12.25 15.66 4.17
C VAL A 341 -13.36 14.97 3.38
N ARG A 342 -13.52 13.64 3.52
CA ARG A 342 -14.59 12.89 2.85
C ARG A 342 -15.99 13.41 3.14
N GLN A 343 -16.23 13.93 4.34
CA GLN A 343 -17.53 14.50 4.72
C GLN A 343 -17.91 15.76 3.92
N LEU A 344 -16.93 16.38 3.23
CA LEU A 344 -17.13 17.57 2.40
C LEU A 344 -17.41 17.22 0.93
N ILE A 345 -17.12 16.00 0.50
CA ILE A 345 -17.22 15.60 -0.91
C ILE A 345 -18.66 15.17 -1.22
N ARG A 346 -19.25 15.76 -2.25
CA ARG A 346 -20.59 15.41 -2.73
C ARG A 346 -20.55 14.71 -4.08
N PRO A 347 -21.36 13.66 -4.30
CA PRO A 347 -21.42 12.95 -5.58
C PRO A 347 -21.79 13.85 -6.78
N GLU A 348 -22.60 14.89 -6.56
CA GLU A 348 -23.04 15.81 -7.62
C GLU A 348 -21.89 16.60 -8.29
N TRP A 349 -20.75 16.74 -7.59
CA TRP A 349 -19.56 17.39 -8.16
C TRP A 349 -18.86 16.54 -9.21
N ILE A 350 -19.07 15.22 -9.20
CA ILE A 350 -18.36 14.29 -10.05
C ILE A 350 -18.85 14.40 -11.50
N GLU A 351 -20.16 14.47 -11.71
CA GLU A 351 -20.74 14.67 -13.05
C GLU A 351 -20.36 16.04 -13.62
N SER A 352 -20.53 17.11 -12.84
CA SER A 352 -20.31 18.48 -13.30
C SER A 352 -18.84 18.82 -13.56
N LEU A 353 -17.89 18.26 -12.79
CA LEU A 353 -16.46 18.55 -12.94
C LEU A 353 -15.69 17.53 -13.78
N ALA A 354 -16.18 16.28 -13.86
CA ALA A 354 -15.47 15.17 -14.51
C ALA A 354 -16.30 14.44 -15.60
N GLY A 355 -17.43 15.00 -16.04
CA GLY A 355 -18.28 14.42 -17.09
C GLY A 355 -17.75 14.55 -18.53
N SER A 356 -16.57 15.16 -18.76
CA SER A 356 -15.96 15.29 -20.09
C SER A 356 -14.46 15.03 -20.09
N ASN A 357 -13.89 14.64 -21.24
CA ASN A 357 -12.46 14.41 -21.36
C ASN A 357 -11.64 15.71 -21.56
N THR A 358 -11.46 16.50 -20.51
CA THR A 358 -10.64 17.71 -20.54
C THR A 358 -9.46 17.64 -19.57
N VAL A 359 -8.45 18.49 -19.76
CA VAL A 359 -7.30 18.58 -18.84
C VAL A 359 -7.78 18.91 -17.43
N LEU A 360 -8.74 19.83 -17.29
CA LEU A 360 -9.32 20.22 -16.01
C LEU A 360 -10.05 19.05 -15.35
N ALA A 361 -10.88 18.33 -16.10
CA ALA A 361 -11.61 17.17 -15.59
C ALA A 361 -10.66 16.06 -15.09
N ASN A 362 -9.60 15.78 -15.84
CA ASN A 362 -8.58 14.81 -15.43
C ASN A 362 -7.79 15.30 -14.20
N LEU A 363 -7.44 16.59 -14.11
CA LEU A 363 -6.79 17.16 -12.93
C LEU A 363 -7.68 17.08 -11.68
N VAL A 364 -8.97 17.38 -11.84
CA VAL A 364 -9.96 17.26 -10.78
C VAL A 364 -10.08 15.80 -10.34
N ALA A 365 -10.12 14.84 -11.27
CA ALA A 365 -10.16 13.42 -10.95
C ALA A 365 -8.92 12.94 -10.18
N VAL A 366 -7.71 13.40 -10.55
CA VAL A 366 -6.48 13.17 -9.78
C VAL A 366 -6.59 13.78 -8.39
N GLY A 367 -7.09 15.01 -8.29
CA GLY A 367 -7.33 15.69 -7.01
C GLY A 367 -8.32 14.93 -6.12
N PHE A 368 -9.37 14.35 -6.70
CA PHE A 368 -10.28 13.46 -5.98
C PHE A 368 -9.55 12.23 -5.46
N GLY A 369 -8.72 11.56 -6.27
CA GLY A 369 -7.92 10.40 -5.82
C GLY A 369 -7.01 10.69 -4.62
N VAL A 370 -6.44 11.90 -4.54
CA VAL A 370 -5.61 12.32 -3.38
C VAL A 370 -6.37 12.25 -2.05
N PHE A 371 -7.66 12.59 -2.06
CA PHE A 371 -8.49 12.69 -0.85
C PHE A 371 -9.49 11.53 -0.69
N MET A 372 -9.82 10.81 -1.76
CA MET A 372 -10.86 9.77 -1.74
C MET A 372 -10.33 8.36 -1.49
N TYR A 373 -9.01 8.13 -1.43
CA TYR A 373 -8.33 6.85 -1.16
C TYR A 373 -9.24 5.64 -0.83
N PHE A 374 -9.61 4.83 -1.81
CA PHE A 374 -10.34 3.61 -1.51
C PHE A 374 -9.40 2.41 -1.40
N PRO A 375 -9.68 1.45 -0.50
CA PRO A 375 -9.04 0.15 -0.59
C PRO A 375 -9.30 -0.45 -1.97
N THR A 376 -8.31 -1.12 -2.55
CA THR A 376 -8.35 -1.70 -3.91
C THR A 376 -9.61 -2.54 -4.20
N LEU A 377 -10.19 -3.16 -3.17
CA LEU A 377 -11.41 -3.97 -3.27
C LEU A 377 -12.70 -3.15 -3.48
N VAL A 378 -12.70 -1.90 -3.02
CA VAL A 378 -13.85 -0.97 -3.05
C VAL A 378 -13.66 0.09 -4.13
N GLU A 379 -12.41 0.38 -4.50
CA GLU A 379 -12.03 1.33 -5.54
C GLU A 379 -12.77 1.08 -6.86
N VAL A 380 -12.79 -0.17 -7.34
CA VAL A 380 -13.39 -0.52 -8.64
C VAL A 380 -14.93 -0.44 -8.62
N PRO A 381 -15.65 -1.01 -7.64
CA PRO A 381 -17.09 -0.78 -7.50
C PRO A 381 -17.47 0.71 -7.41
N VAL A 382 -16.70 1.52 -6.68
CA VAL A 382 -16.95 2.97 -6.58
C VAL A 382 -16.69 3.67 -7.92
N ALA A 383 -15.62 3.28 -8.63
CA ALA A 383 -15.36 3.80 -9.97
C ALA A 383 -16.50 3.46 -10.95
N ARG A 384 -17.12 2.28 -10.82
CA ARG A 384 -18.32 1.92 -11.58
C ARG A 384 -19.50 2.82 -11.24
N MET A 385 -19.73 3.09 -9.96
CA MET A 385 -20.75 4.05 -9.53
C MET A 385 -20.52 5.43 -10.14
N PHE A 386 -19.28 5.92 -10.21
CA PHE A 386 -18.99 7.21 -10.84
C PHE A 386 -19.28 7.22 -12.34
N LEU A 387 -19.01 6.13 -13.06
CA LEU A 387 -19.44 5.99 -14.45
C LEU A 387 -20.96 6.04 -14.59
N ASP A 388 -21.68 5.33 -13.70
CA ASP A 388 -23.15 5.30 -13.72
C ASP A 388 -23.75 6.68 -13.37
N LEU A 389 -23.03 7.52 -12.62
CA LEU A 389 -23.34 8.92 -12.33
C LEU A 389 -22.89 9.90 -13.44
N GLY A 390 -22.34 9.43 -14.56
CA GLY A 390 -21.98 10.26 -15.71
C GLY A 390 -20.53 10.75 -15.75
N MET A 391 -19.63 10.23 -14.91
CA MET A 391 -18.20 10.53 -15.01
C MET A 391 -17.64 9.97 -16.33
N HIS A 392 -16.79 10.75 -16.99
CA HIS A 392 -16.19 10.33 -18.24
C HIS A 392 -15.11 9.24 -18.03
N PRO A 393 -15.00 8.21 -18.90
CA PRO A 393 -14.00 7.13 -18.80
C PRO A 393 -12.54 7.60 -18.69
N GLY A 394 -12.18 8.70 -19.36
CA GLY A 394 -10.86 9.32 -19.28
C GLY A 394 -10.48 9.79 -17.87
N PRO A 395 -11.17 10.81 -17.33
CA PRO A 395 -11.03 11.23 -15.93
C PRO A 395 -11.13 10.06 -14.93
N LEU A 396 -11.99 9.07 -15.18
CA LEU A 396 -12.08 7.90 -14.31
C LEU A 396 -10.76 7.11 -14.28
N LEU A 397 -10.12 6.88 -15.43
CA LEU A 397 -8.82 6.22 -15.48
C LEU A 397 -7.74 7.06 -14.79
N ALA A 398 -7.75 8.40 -14.97
CA ALA A 398 -6.83 9.28 -14.25
C ALA A 398 -6.99 9.15 -12.72
N TYR A 399 -8.22 9.06 -12.24
CA TYR A 399 -8.54 8.77 -10.84
C TYR A 399 -8.00 7.40 -10.40
N LEU A 400 -8.27 6.32 -11.14
CA LEU A 400 -7.81 4.96 -10.83
C LEU A 400 -6.27 4.80 -10.83
N MET A 401 -5.56 5.67 -11.55
CA MET A 401 -4.09 5.73 -11.57
C MET A 401 -3.49 6.66 -10.51
N ALA A 402 -4.31 7.48 -9.86
CA ALA A 402 -3.87 8.43 -8.85
C ALA A 402 -4.26 7.99 -7.42
N ASP A 403 -5.41 7.36 -7.26
CA ASP A 403 -6.01 7.06 -5.95
C ASP A 403 -5.08 6.24 -5.02
N PRO A 404 -4.53 5.09 -5.43
CA PRO A 404 -3.62 4.36 -4.56
C PRO A 404 -2.29 5.08 -4.28
N GLU A 405 -1.76 5.81 -5.26
CA GLU A 405 -0.39 6.32 -5.28
C GLU A 405 -0.26 7.70 -4.65
N LEU A 406 -1.28 8.55 -4.85
CA LEU A 406 -1.33 9.95 -4.42
C LEU A 406 -2.20 10.16 -3.19
N SER A 407 -2.69 9.11 -2.54
CA SER A 407 -3.38 9.28 -1.26
C SER A 407 -2.54 10.11 -0.28
N LEU A 408 -3.17 11.06 0.42
CA LEU A 408 -2.49 11.93 1.39
C LEU A 408 -1.67 11.10 2.40
N GLN A 409 -2.22 9.95 2.81
CA GLN A 409 -1.54 8.98 3.66
C GLN A 409 -0.25 8.50 3.00
N SER A 410 -0.29 7.96 1.77
CA SER A 410 0.89 7.51 1.03
C SER A 410 1.94 8.63 0.88
N MET A 411 1.53 9.86 0.59
CA MET A 411 2.46 10.98 0.46
C MET A 411 3.23 11.26 1.76
N LEU A 412 2.52 11.39 2.89
CA LEU A 412 3.15 11.64 4.18
C LEU A 412 4.07 10.49 4.58
N MET A 413 3.63 9.28 4.27
CA MET A 413 4.34 8.04 4.52
C MET A 413 5.66 7.95 3.75
N VAL A 414 5.64 8.23 2.46
CA VAL A 414 6.82 8.26 1.60
C VAL A 414 7.74 9.42 2.01
N ALA A 415 7.19 10.59 2.35
CA ALA A 415 7.96 11.74 2.84
C ALA A 415 8.75 11.43 4.12
N ALA A 416 8.23 10.56 4.99
CA ALA A 416 8.97 10.10 6.16
C ALA A 416 10.21 9.25 5.77
N VAL A 417 10.18 8.56 4.63
CA VAL A 417 11.24 7.63 4.19
C VAL A 417 12.34 8.34 3.38
N ILE A 418 11.95 9.13 2.37
CA ILE A 418 12.88 9.74 1.41
C ILE A 418 13.00 11.25 1.53
N GLY A 419 12.18 11.90 2.37
CA GLY A 419 12.14 13.35 2.53
C GLY A 419 11.16 14.05 1.58
N ARG A 420 10.77 15.28 1.96
CA ARG A 420 9.68 16.04 1.33
C ARG A 420 9.93 16.42 -0.13
N THR A 421 11.18 16.73 -0.49
CA THR A 421 11.54 17.16 -1.86
C THR A 421 11.37 16.04 -2.88
N LYS A 422 11.88 14.85 -2.58
CA LYS A 422 11.75 13.66 -3.41
C LYS A 422 10.29 13.21 -3.50
N THR A 423 9.55 13.28 -2.40
CA THR A 423 8.11 12.99 -2.41
C THR A 423 7.32 13.97 -3.27
N ALA A 424 7.58 15.28 -3.16
CA ALA A 424 6.88 16.28 -3.97
C ALA A 424 7.12 16.06 -5.48
N ALA A 425 8.35 15.71 -5.86
CA ALA A 425 8.67 15.35 -7.24
C ALA A 425 7.93 14.08 -7.69
N TYR A 426 7.94 13.02 -6.86
CA TYR A 426 7.21 11.78 -7.13
C TYR A 426 5.70 12.05 -7.33
N VAL A 427 5.08 12.79 -6.42
CA VAL A 427 3.66 13.18 -6.47
C VAL A 427 3.35 13.98 -7.73
N GLY A 428 4.20 14.97 -8.07
CA GLY A 428 4.03 15.77 -9.27
C GLY A 428 4.11 14.91 -10.54
N TRP A 429 5.07 13.98 -10.61
CA TRP A 429 5.16 13.07 -11.75
C TRP A 429 3.95 12.17 -11.87
N VAL A 430 3.56 11.49 -10.78
CA VAL A 430 2.36 10.63 -10.79
C VAL A 430 1.13 11.42 -11.24
N ALA A 431 0.90 12.63 -10.72
CA ALA A 431 -0.23 13.46 -11.14
C ALA A 431 -0.21 13.77 -12.64
N VAL A 432 0.93 14.16 -13.19
CA VAL A 432 1.09 14.44 -14.63
C VAL A 432 0.82 13.18 -15.47
N PHE A 433 1.36 12.03 -15.06
CA PHE A 433 1.16 10.78 -15.80
C PHE A 433 -0.27 10.27 -15.71
N SER A 434 -0.93 10.38 -14.57
CA SER A 434 -2.34 10.02 -14.42
C SER A 434 -3.24 10.91 -15.30
N VAL A 435 -2.95 12.21 -15.40
CA VAL A 435 -3.63 13.11 -16.35
C VAL A 435 -3.36 12.72 -17.80
N CYS A 436 -2.09 12.44 -18.19
CA CYS A 436 -1.78 11.92 -19.54
C CYS A 436 -2.59 10.63 -19.81
N ALA A 437 -2.62 9.69 -18.86
CA ALA A 437 -3.33 8.41 -18.98
C ALA A 437 -4.82 8.61 -19.28
N GLY A 438 -5.49 9.43 -18.47
CA GLY A 438 -6.92 9.67 -18.62
C GLY A 438 -7.26 10.45 -19.88
N LEU A 439 -6.45 11.43 -20.28
CA LEU A 439 -6.64 12.15 -21.55
C LEU A 439 -6.53 11.22 -22.76
N ILE A 440 -5.50 10.36 -22.78
CA ILE A 440 -5.25 9.43 -23.89
C ILE A 440 -6.34 8.36 -23.94
N PHE A 441 -6.70 7.78 -22.80
CA PHE A 441 -7.74 6.76 -22.75
C PHE A 441 -9.13 7.33 -23.06
N GLY A 442 -9.45 8.49 -22.51
CA GLY A 442 -10.71 9.18 -22.81
C GLY A 442 -10.84 9.48 -24.29
N ALA A 443 -9.78 9.97 -24.94
CA ALA A 443 -9.80 10.26 -26.37
C ALA A 443 -9.99 8.98 -27.20
N TRP A 444 -9.46 7.86 -26.73
CA TRP A 444 -9.63 6.57 -27.41
C TRP A 444 -11.08 6.08 -27.30
N VAL A 445 -11.71 6.23 -26.13
CA VAL A 445 -13.13 5.91 -25.92
C VAL A 445 -14.05 6.84 -26.72
N ASP A 446 -13.68 8.12 -26.89
CA ASP A 446 -14.41 9.10 -27.72
C ASP A 446 -14.35 8.81 -29.23
N GLY A 447 -13.69 7.72 -29.65
CA GLY A 447 -13.58 7.31 -31.04
C GLY A 447 -12.53 8.08 -31.83
N ALA A 448 -11.58 8.74 -31.16
CA ALA A 448 -10.49 9.43 -31.85
C ALA A 448 -9.65 8.42 -32.65
N GLY A 449 -9.33 8.77 -33.90
CA GLY A 449 -8.48 7.94 -34.77
C GLY A 449 -7.09 7.68 -34.18
N TRP A 450 -6.42 6.61 -34.65
CA TRP A 450 -5.09 6.21 -34.17
C TRP A 450 -4.05 7.34 -34.29
N THR A 451 -4.19 8.23 -35.28
CA THR A 451 -3.35 9.41 -35.51
C THR A 451 -3.56 10.51 -34.45
N SER A 452 -4.80 10.73 -34.02
CA SER A 452 -5.14 11.68 -32.94
C SER A 452 -4.77 11.15 -31.54
N LEU A 453 -4.55 9.85 -31.38
CA LEU A 453 -4.02 9.24 -30.15
C LEU A 453 -2.49 9.18 -30.13
N ALA A 454 -1.88 8.93 -31.29
CA ALA A 454 -0.43 8.94 -31.47
C ALA A 454 0.17 10.34 -31.20
N LEU A 455 -0.57 11.42 -31.44
CA LEU A 455 -0.09 12.79 -31.19
C LEU A 455 0.06 13.13 -29.70
N PRO A 456 -0.94 12.97 -28.81
CA PRO A 456 -0.80 13.22 -27.37
C PRO A 456 0.11 12.18 -26.69
N LEU A 457 0.04 10.90 -27.08
CA LEU A 457 0.96 9.88 -26.60
C LEU A 457 2.41 10.19 -27.04
N GLY A 458 2.59 10.58 -28.30
CA GLY A 458 3.86 11.02 -28.86
C GLY A 458 4.38 12.31 -28.21
N LEU A 459 3.51 13.25 -27.83
CA LEU A 459 3.88 14.46 -27.09
C LEU A 459 4.26 14.17 -25.63
N CYS A 460 3.51 13.32 -24.89
CA CYS A 460 3.92 12.91 -23.54
C CYS A 460 5.26 12.14 -23.61
N LEU A 461 5.45 11.23 -24.58
CA LEU A 461 6.70 10.48 -24.77
C LEU A 461 7.87 11.35 -25.26
N ALA A 462 7.63 12.30 -26.16
CA ALA A 462 8.65 13.25 -26.63
C ALA A 462 9.02 14.25 -25.52
N GLY A 463 8.04 14.73 -24.76
CA GLY A 463 8.26 15.55 -23.57
C GLY A 463 9.09 14.81 -22.53
N LEU A 464 8.79 13.53 -22.29
CA LEU A 464 9.62 12.64 -21.48
C LEU A 464 11.03 12.54 -22.06
N ALA A 465 11.19 12.19 -23.33
CA ALA A 465 12.50 12.03 -23.97
C ALA A 465 13.34 13.32 -23.94
N VAL A 466 12.72 14.48 -24.14
CA VAL A 466 13.37 15.80 -24.05
C VAL A 466 13.76 16.11 -22.61
N ALA A 467 12.90 15.86 -21.63
CA ALA A 467 13.23 16.02 -20.21
C ALA A 467 14.39 15.09 -19.81
N LEU A 468 14.36 13.83 -20.23
CA LEU A 468 15.43 12.86 -20.02
C LEU A 468 16.73 13.32 -20.68
N ALA A 469 16.70 13.77 -21.94
CA ALA A 469 17.87 14.24 -22.67
C ALA A 469 18.45 15.52 -22.05
N TRP A 470 17.61 16.46 -21.64
CA TRP A 470 18.01 17.71 -20.98
C TRP A 470 18.64 17.44 -19.61
N LEU A 471 18.01 16.60 -18.78
CA LEU A 471 18.55 16.19 -17.48
C LEU A 471 19.89 15.46 -17.64
N ARG A 472 20.01 14.57 -18.61
CA ARG A 472 21.24 13.81 -18.88
C ARG A 472 22.37 14.71 -19.39
N ARG A 473 22.07 15.74 -20.21
CA ARG A 473 23.04 16.76 -20.63
C ARG A 473 23.52 17.59 -19.44
N ARG A 474 22.59 18.04 -18.59
CA ARG A 474 22.91 18.82 -17.39
C ARG A 474 23.77 18.03 -16.39
N GLN A 475 23.50 16.74 -16.24
CA GLN A 475 24.33 15.83 -15.46
C GLN A 475 25.75 15.70 -16.02
N ARG A 476 25.91 15.51 -17.34
CA ARG A 476 27.24 15.43 -17.96
C ARG A 476 28.06 16.70 -17.73
N GLN A 477 27.45 17.88 -17.91
CA GLN A 477 28.12 19.17 -17.68
C GLN A 477 28.61 19.35 -16.24
N VAL A 478 27.85 18.83 -15.27
CA VAL A 478 28.17 18.87 -13.84
C VAL A 478 29.30 17.91 -13.45
N VAL A 479 29.45 16.77 -14.13
CA VAL A 479 30.52 15.80 -13.84
C VAL A 479 31.85 16.22 -14.47
N THR A 480 31.80 17.02 -15.53
CA THR A 480 32.97 17.53 -16.24
C THR A 480 33.48 18.89 -15.74
N ALA A 481 32.73 19.55 -14.85
CA ALA A 481 33.09 20.80 -14.19
C ALA A 481 33.43 20.50 -12.72
#